data_AF-A0A6H1RK65-F1
#
_entry.id   AF-A0A6H1RK65-F1
#
_cell.length_a   1.000
_cell.length_b   1.000
_cell.length_c   1.000
_cell.angle_alpha   90.00
_cell.angle_beta   90.00
_cell.angle_gamma   90.00
#
_symmetry.space_group_name_H-M   'P 1'
#
loop_
_entity.id
_entity.type
_entity.pdbx_description
1 polymer ?
#
loop_
_entity_poly.entity_id
_entity_poly.type
_entity_poly.pdbx_seq_one_letter_code
_entity_poly.pdbx_strand_id
1 'polypeptide(L)'
;MYFTVYTGSFNAGVFVPFLNRLTRHLDRKVDLIVDGHPVHRRKTVRKWVDDRAASIEMHFLPRYSPELNPDEIRRRRPRTDSDDVCSDAAGGSDPRTD
;
A
#
# COMPACT_ATOMS: atom_id res chain seq x y z
N MET A 1 26.60 0.65 3.75
CA MET A 1 25.16 0.70 4.11
C MET A 1 24.43 1.42 2.98
N TYR A 2 23.45 0.80 2.32
CA TYR A 2 22.72 1.39 1.20
C TYR A 2 21.27 1.65 1.60
N PHE A 3 20.89 2.91 1.76
CA PHE A 3 19.51 3.32 2.01
C PHE A 3 19.14 4.43 1.04
N THR A 4 17.85 4.56 0.73
CA THR A 4 17.33 5.65 -0.09
C THR A 4 16.19 6.30 0.67
N VAL A 5 16.35 7.59 0.97
CA VAL A 5 15.29 8.42 1.52
C VAL A 5 14.48 8.95 0.35
N TYR A 6 13.15 8.79 0.41
CA TYR A 6 12.23 9.35 -0.56
C TYR A 6 11.21 10.22 0.16
N THR A 7 10.73 11.26 -0.51
CA THR A 7 9.63 12.09 -0.05
C THR A 7 8.37 11.73 -0.84
N GLY A 8 7.21 11.68 -0.17
CA GLY A 8 5.93 11.35 -0.79
C GLY A 8 5.53 9.87 -0.66
N SER A 9 4.75 9.37 -1.62
CA SER A 9 4.15 8.03 -1.56
C SER A 9 5.05 6.95 -2.15
N PHE A 10 5.26 5.86 -1.40
CA PHE A 10 5.98 4.70 -1.88
C PHE A 10 5.18 3.97 -2.97
N ASN A 11 5.76 3.90 -4.17
CA ASN A 11 5.11 3.27 -5.32
C ASN A 11 6.14 2.51 -6.17
N ALA A 12 5.66 1.73 -7.15
CA ALA A 12 6.53 0.93 -8.00
C ALA A 12 7.55 1.78 -8.81
N GLY A 13 7.20 3.02 -9.13
CA GLY A 13 8.09 3.97 -9.80
C GLY A 13 9.23 4.47 -8.93
N VAL A 14 9.10 4.42 -7.59
CA VAL A 14 10.21 4.67 -6.65
C VAL A 14 10.98 3.38 -6.37
N PHE A 15 10.28 2.26 -6.24
CA PHE A 15 10.88 0.99 -5.86
C PHE A 15 11.77 0.38 -6.95
N VAL A 16 11.35 0.38 -8.21
CA VAL A 16 12.13 -0.22 -9.31
C VAL A 16 13.49 0.48 -9.52
N PRO A 17 13.57 1.83 -9.57
CA PRO A 17 14.86 2.52 -9.65
C PRO A 17 15.77 2.26 -8.45
N PHE A 18 15.20 2.09 -7.26
CA PHE A 18 15.96 1.70 -6.07
C PHE A 18 16.59 0.31 -6.24
N LEU A 19 15.82 -0.69 -6.68
CA LEU A 19 16.36 -2.03 -6.94
C LEU A 19 17.46 -2.01 -8.01
N ASN A 20 17.27 -1.24 -9.09
CA ASN A 20 18.28 -1.11 -10.14
C ASN A 20 19.59 -0.48 -9.63
N ARG A 21 19.51 0.47 -8.69
CA ARG A 21 20.72 1.02 -8.04
C ARG A 21 21.38 -0.02 -7.14
N LEU A 22 20.58 -0.76 -6.38
CA LEU A 22 21.06 -1.80 -5.47
C LEU A 22 21.82 -2.90 -6.22
N THR A 23 21.25 -3.43 -7.31
CA THR A 23 21.88 -4.49 -8.11
C THR A 23 23.12 -4.02 -8.87
N ARG A 24 23.28 -2.71 -9.11
CA ARG A 24 24.50 -2.16 -9.74
C ARG A 24 25.64 -1.94 -8.76
N HIS A 25 25.33 -1.74 -7.48
CA HIS A 25 26.34 -1.56 -6.43
C HIS A 25 26.80 -2.88 -5.83
N LEU A 26 25.95 -3.91 -5.90
CA LEU A 26 26.27 -5.25 -5.44
C LEU A 26 26.67 -6.10 -6.64
N ASP A 27 27.97 -6.40 -6.78
CA ASP A 27 28.51 -7.27 -7.83
C ASP A 27 28.23 -8.78 -7.56
N ARG A 28 27.15 -9.06 -6.84
CA ARG A 28 26.75 -10.39 -6.39
C ARG A 28 25.24 -10.52 -6.41
N LYS A 29 24.75 -11.75 -6.52
CA LYS A 29 23.31 -12.04 -6.45
C LYS A 29 22.74 -11.51 -5.12
N VAL A 30 21.62 -10.80 -5.21
CA VAL A 30 20.94 -10.16 -4.08
C VAL A 30 19.67 -10.93 -3.75
N ASP A 31 19.60 -11.48 -2.55
CA ASP A 31 18.36 -11.99 -1.97
C ASP A 31 17.67 -10.87 -1.19
N LEU A 32 16.60 -10.32 -1.78
CA LEU A 32 15.82 -9.24 -1.18
C LEU A 32 14.61 -9.79 -0.44
N ILE A 33 14.62 -9.62 0.88
CA ILE A 33 13.48 -9.97 1.74
C ILE A 33 12.58 -8.73 1.88
N VAL A 34 11.32 -8.85 1.46
CA VAL A 34 10.33 -7.76 1.47
C VAL A 34 9.13 -8.09 2.35
N ASP A 35 8.45 -7.05 2.83
CA ASP A 35 7.23 -7.17 3.61
C ASP A 35 5.98 -7.39 2.71
N GLY A 36 4.80 -7.45 3.32
CA GLY A 36 3.53 -7.63 2.63
C GLY A 36 3.01 -6.39 1.86
N HIS A 37 3.81 -5.33 1.69
CA HIS A 37 3.34 -4.08 1.09
C HIS A 37 2.86 -4.31 -0.37
N PRO A 38 1.68 -3.78 -0.77
CA PRO A 38 1.07 -4.07 -2.06
C PRO A 38 1.92 -3.63 -3.26
N VAL A 39 2.87 -2.71 -3.07
CA VAL A 39 3.83 -2.30 -4.12
C VAL A 39 4.71 -3.47 -4.56
N HIS A 40 5.16 -4.32 -3.63
CA HIS A 40 6.01 -5.48 -3.95
C HIS A 40 5.29 -6.51 -4.81
N ARG A 41 3.95 -6.58 -4.70
CA ARG A 41 3.10 -7.50 -5.47
C ARG A 41 2.69 -6.94 -6.84
N ARG A 42 3.06 -5.71 -7.18
CA ARG A 42 2.68 -5.13 -8.47
C ARG A 42 3.35 -5.87 -9.63
N LYS A 43 2.60 -6.09 -10.71
CA LYS A 43 3.08 -6.77 -11.92
C LYS A 43 4.37 -6.15 -12.49
N THR A 44 4.50 -4.82 -12.43
CA THR A 44 5.70 -4.09 -12.88
C THR A 44 6.94 -4.44 -12.09
N VAL A 45 6.80 -4.60 -10.76
CA VAL A 45 7.92 -4.99 -9.89
C VAL A 45 8.31 -6.44 -10.15
N ARG A 46 7.31 -7.33 -10.21
CA ARG A 46 7.54 -8.75 -10.47
C ARG A 46 8.22 -8.98 -11.81
N LYS A 47 7.73 -8.36 -12.89
CA LYS A 47 8.36 -8.41 -14.21
C LYS A 47 9.82 -7.94 -14.17
N TRP A 48 10.09 -6.84 -13.46
CA TRP A 48 11.45 -6.31 -13.37
C TRP A 48 12.42 -7.27 -12.65
N VAL A 49 11.95 -7.96 -11.60
CA VAL A 49 12.73 -8.98 -10.87
C VAL A 49 12.91 -10.22 -11.74
N ASP A 50 11.86 -10.70 -12.40
CA ASP A 50 11.92 -11.87 -13.28
C ASP A 50 12.91 -11.64 -14.43
N ASP A 51 12.90 -10.45 -15.04
CA ASP A 51 13.86 -10.03 -16.08
C ASP A 51 15.33 -10.02 -15.56
N ARG A 52 15.55 -10.05 -14.24
CA ARG A 52 16.86 -9.95 -13.57
C ARG A 52 17.09 -11.04 -12.54
N ALA A 53 16.44 -12.19 -12.68
CA ALA A 53 16.51 -13.30 -11.73
C ALA A 53 17.95 -13.82 -11.47
N ALA A 54 18.88 -13.60 -12.41
CA ALA A 54 20.30 -13.92 -12.23
C ALA A 54 21.01 -13.01 -11.22
N SER A 55 20.55 -11.77 -11.06
CA SER A 55 21.18 -10.75 -10.21
C SER A 55 20.40 -10.47 -8.92
N ILE A 56 19.08 -10.66 -8.94
CA ILE A 56 18.23 -10.39 -7.78
C ILE A 56 17.08 -11.39 -7.68
N GLU A 57 16.82 -11.85 -6.47
CA GLU A 57 15.70 -12.70 -6.12
C GLU A 57 14.92 -12.05 -4.98
N MET A 58 13.59 -12.13 -5.03
CA MET A 58 12.72 -11.47 -4.06
C MET A 58 11.93 -12.50 -3.26
N HIS A 59 12.10 -12.44 -1.94
CA HIS A 59 11.45 -13.32 -0.97
C HIS A 59 10.46 -12.52 -0.13
N PHE A 60 9.26 -13.04 0.05
CA PHE A 60 8.26 -12.42 0.92
C PHE A 60 8.35 -13.02 2.31
N LEU A 61 8.35 -12.15 3.32
CA LEU A 61 8.22 -12.62 4.70
C LEU A 61 6.86 -13.30 4.90
N PRO A 62 6.80 -14.45 5.59
CA PRO A 62 5.54 -14.99 6.07
C PRO A 62 4.82 -13.93 6.89
N ARG A 63 3.51 -13.84 6.72
CA ARG A 63 2.69 -12.80 7.32
C ARG A 63 2.67 -12.97 8.83
N TYR A 64 3.55 -12.27 9.54
CA TYR A 64 3.51 -12.17 10.99
C TYR A 64 3.88 -10.77 11.45
N SER A 65 3.17 -10.33 12.50
CA SER A 65 3.34 -9.09 13.27
C SER A 65 2.67 -7.84 12.71
N PRO A 66 1.33 -7.70 12.86
CA PRO A 66 0.61 -6.43 12.69
C PRO A 66 1.13 -5.30 13.60
N GLU A 67 2.02 -5.59 14.56
CA GLU A 67 2.68 -4.61 15.42
C GLU A 67 3.70 -3.69 14.70
N LEU A 68 4.22 -4.08 13.52
CA LEU A 68 5.34 -3.37 12.86
C LEU A 68 4.98 -2.65 11.55
N ASN A 69 3.74 -2.78 11.06
CA ASN A 69 3.31 -2.04 9.86
C ASN A 69 2.16 -1.07 10.18
N PRO A 70 2.45 0.19 10.55
CA PRO A 70 1.42 1.21 10.69
C PRO A 70 0.58 1.43 9.41
N ASP A 71 1.05 0.96 8.24
CA ASP A 71 0.30 1.02 6.99
C ASP A 71 -0.81 -0.04 6.89
N GLU A 72 -0.86 -1.04 7.79
CA GLU A 72 -1.97 -2.02 7.83
C GLU A 72 -3.25 -1.41 8.42
N ILE A 73 -3.16 -0.34 9.22
CA ILE A 73 -4.33 0.39 9.75
C ILE A 73 -5.16 1.04 8.64
N ARG A 74 -4.54 1.41 7.50
CA ARG A 74 -5.27 2.04 6.39
C ARG A 74 -6.21 1.07 5.66
N ARG A 75 -6.00 -0.25 5.77
CA ARG A 75 -6.85 -1.25 5.09
C ARG A 75 -8.17 -1.50 5.80
N ARG A 76 -8.36 -1.00 7.02
CA ARG A 76 -9.54 -1.28 7.85
C ARG A 76 -10.25 0.00 8.28
N ARG A 77 -10.59 0.86 7.32
CA ARG A 77 -11.77 1.72 7.47
C ARG A 77 -12.94 0.97 6.81
N PRO A 78 -13.92 0.43 7.56
CA PRO A 78 -15.23 0.26 6.94
C PRO A 78 -15.63 1.63 6.38
N ARG A 79 -16.27 1.66 5.21
CA ARG A 79 -17.01 2.85 4.79
C ARG A 79 -17.98 3.14 5.94
N THR A 80 -17.71 4.17 6.74
CA THR A 80 -18.73 4.73 7.62
C THR A 80 -19.72 5.39 6.68
N ASP A 81 -20.76 4.64 6.30
CA ASP A 81 -22.03 5.23 5.89
C ASP A 81 -22.57 5.90 7.14
N SER A 82 -22.26 7.18 7.29
CA SER A 82 -22.84 8.03 8.32
C SER A 82 -23.25 9.34 7.64
N ASP A 83 -24.30 9.22 6.85
CA ASP A 83 -25.23 10.30 6.50
C ASP A 83 -26.61 9.93 7.10
N ASP A 84 -26.65 9.65 8.40
CA ASP A 84 -27.86 9.82 9.21
C ASP A 84 -27.70 11.13 9.98
N VAL A 85 -28.01 12.24 9.31
CA VAL A 85 -28.25 13.53 9.94
C VAL A 85 -29.69 13.93 9.65
N CYS A 86 -30.50 13.74 10.68
CA CYS A 86 -31.68 14.50 11.10
C CYS A 86 -32.25 15.54 10.10
N SER A 87 -33.46 15.28 9.62
CA SER A 87 -34.40 16.33 9.22
C SER A 87 -35.66 16.22 10.08
N ASP A 88 -35.58 16.77 11.30
CA ASP A 88 -36.76 17.31 11.98
C ASP A 88 -36.83 18.80 11.65
N ALA A 89 -37.76 19.19 10.79
CA ALA A 89 -38.24 20.56 10.68
C ALA A 89 -39.64 20.61 10.04
N ALA A 90 -40.62 20.88 10.89
CA ALA A 90 -41.82 21.69 10.63
C ALA A 90 -42.68 21.36 9.40
N GLY A 91 -43.74 20.58 9.62
CA GLY A 91 -44.96 20.60 8.82
C GLY A 91 -46.14 20.97 9.71
N GLY A 92 -46.50 22.26 9.71
CA GLY A 92 -47.65 22.79 10.41
C GLY A 92 -48.97 22.20 9.94
N SER A 93 -49.93 22.23 10.85
CA SER A 93 -51.36 21.96 10.72
C SER A 93 -52.01 22.48 9.43
N ASP A 94 -52.94 21.70 8.87
CA ASP A 94 -54.20 22.24 8.35
C ASP A 94 -55.36 21.22 8.55
N PRO A 95 -56.58 21.66 8.90
CA PRO A 95 -57.59 20.86 9.57
C PRO A 95 -58.58 20.20 8.62
N ARG A 96 -59.27 19.20 9.16
CA ARG A 96 -60.55 18.71 8.63
C ARG A 96 -61.58 19.84 8.57
N THR A 97 -62.24 19.99 7.43
CA THR A 97 -63.66 20.34 7.27
C THR A 97 -64.08 19.79 5.89
N ASP A 98 -64.91 18.75 5.85
CA ASP A 98 -66.34 18.80 5.41
C ASP A 98 -66.52 19.39 4.00
#